data_AF-A0A935XYC2-F1
#
_entry.id   AF-A0A935XYC2-F1
#
_cell.length_a   1.000
_cell.length_b   1.000
_cell.length_c   1.000
_cell.angle_alpha   90.00
_cell.angle_beta   90.00
_cell.angle_gamma   90.00
#
_symmetry.space_group_name_H-M   'P 1'
#
loop_
_entity.id
_entity.type
_entity.pdbx_description
1 polymer ?
#
loop_
_entity_poly.entity_id
_entity_poly.type
_entity_poly.pdbx_seq_one_letter_code
_entity_poly.pdbx_strand_id
1 'polypeptide(L)'
;MTDTASRPSFVEIAWPFDADPPELYCPRSGKIVLDAEGEVEQPGSPYVTFLYLDLVGDFIYLREDLAERLKDARAALLEEGVEEDDLPSDLEMLEEKVNLGVAPVVFKIATSGRACGPVSSRIIVGFDLWGEADETDE
;
A
#
# COMPACT_ATOMS: atom_id res chain seq x y z
N MET A 1 10.72 19.08 14.53
CA MET A 1 11.36 17.77 14.25
C MET A 1 11.61 17.72 12.77
N THR A 2 12.84 17.41 12.35
CA THR A 2 13.18 17.31 10.92
C THR A 2 12.48 16.09 10.35
N ASP A 3 11.49 16.34 9.49
CA ASP A 3 10.88 15.36 8.59
C ASP A 3 12.01 14.77 7.73
N THR A 4 12.55 13.63 8.17
CA THR A 4 13.50 12.88 7.36
C THR A 4 12.63 12.00 6.49
N ALA A 5 12.41 12.42 5.24
CA ALA A 5 11.77 11.57 4.24
C ALA A 5 12.57 10.26 4.16
N SER A 6 12.02 9.21 4.75
CA SER A 6 12.60 7.87 4.73
C SER A 6 12.05 7.15 3.51
N ARG A 7 12.92 6.60 2.67
CA ARG A 7 12.47 5.82 1.53
C ARG A 7 11.80 4.54 2.06
N PRO A 8 10.67 4.10 1.48
CA PRO A 8 10.05 2.84 1.87
C PRO A 8 11.03 1.68 1.75
N SER A 9 11.02 0.82 2.77
CA SER A 9 11.63 -0.50 2.68
C SER A 9 10.63 -1.46 2.06
N PHE A 10 11.03 -2.13 0.97
CA PHE A 10 10.18 -3.08 0.26
C PHE A 10 10.50 -4.52 0.69
N VAL A 11 9.46 -5.28 0.98
CA VAL A 11 9.53 -6.71 1.29
C VAL A 11 8.61 -7.45 0.32
N GLU A 12 9.19 -8.29 -0.54
CA GLU A 12 8.40 -9.15 -1.42
C GLU A 12 8.27 -10.54 -0.82
N ILE A 13 7.04 -11.04 -0.75
CA ILE A 13 6.70 -12.39 -0.31
C ILE A 13 6.09 -13.12 -1.50
N ALA A 14 6.89 -14.00 -2.12
CA ALA A 14 6.39 -14.86 -3.18
C ALA A 14 5.49 -15.97 -2.59
N TRP A 15 4.34 -16.18 -3.22
CA TRP A 15 3.35 -17.15 -2.78
C TRP A 15 2.83 -18.01 -3.95
N PRO A 16 2.53 -19.31 -3.73
CA PRO A 16 1.93 -20.15 -4.77
C PRO A 16 0.56 -19.63 -5.23
N PHE A 17 0.28 -19.73 -6.52
CA PHE A 17 -0.98 -19.26 -7.11
C PHE A 17 -2.22 -20.05 -6.66
N ASP A 18 -2.05 -21.33 -6.35
CA ASP A 18 -3.11 -22.29 -6.02
C ASP A 18 -3.27 -22.50 -4.50
N ALA A 19 -2.68 -21.62 -3.68
CA ALA A 19 -2.76 -21.66 -2.22
C ALA A 19 -3.44 -20.41 -1.68
N ASP A 20 -4.14 -20.56 -0.55
CA ASP A 20 -4.72 -19.44 0.20
C ASP A 20 -3.60 -18.44 0.57
N PRO A 21 -3.80 -17.12 0.41
CA PRO A 21 -2.78 -16.13 0.72
C PRO A 21 -2.30 -16.24 2.18
N PRO A 22 -1.04 -15.88 2.46
CA PRO A 22 -0.56 -15.90 3.83
C PRO A 22 -1.23 -14.78 4.64
N GLU A 23 -1.54 -15.07 5.90
CA GLU A 23 -1.95 -14.01 6.83
C GLU A 23 -0.81 -12.99 6.99
N LEU A 24 -1.17 -11.71 6.92
CA LEU A 24 -0.24 -10.61 7.17
C LEU A 24 -0.56 -9.96 8.50
N TYR A 25 0.42 -9.94 9.40
CA TYR A 25 0.33 -9.27 10.68
C TYR A 25 1.07 -7.94 10.63
N CYS A 26 0.53 -6.92 11.28
CA CYS A 26 1.25 -5.66 11.46
C CYS A 26 2.51 -5.88 12.31
N PRO A 27 3.72 -5.55 11.81
CA PRO A 27 4.95 -5.77 12.57
C PRO A 27 5.04 -5.02 13.89
N ARG A 28 4.25 -3.94 14.04
CA ARG A 28 4.24 -3.09 15.25
C ARG A 28 3.19 -3.52 16.27
N SER A 29 1.94 -3.71 15.85
CA SER A 29 0.83 -3.99 16.77
C SER A 29 0.59 -5.49 16.97
N GLY A 30 1.09 -6.35 16.07
CA GLY A 30 0.78 -7.77 16.06
C GLY A 30 -0.66 -8.11 15.67
N LYS A 31 -1.47 -7.12 15.28
CA LYS A 31 -2.84 -7.35 14.80
C LYS A 31 -2.83 -7.84 13.35
N ILE A 32 -3.81 -8.67 13.00
CA ILE A 32 -4.01 -9.16 11.63
C ILE A 32 -4.43 -8.00 10.72
N VAL A 33 -3.87 -7.96 9.51
CA VAL A 33 -4.10 -6.93 8.50
C VAL A 33 -4.60 -7.53 7.20
N LEU A 34 -4.12 -8.72 6.85
CA LEU A 34 -4.66 -9.55 5.78
C LEU A 34 -4.95 -10.92 6.39
N ASP A 35 -6.17 -11.41 6.24
CA ASP A 35 -6.50 -12.80 6.58
C ASP A 35 -6.24 -13.75 5.40
N ALA A 36 -6.40 -15.04 5.66
CA ALA A 36 -6.22 -16.08 4.64
C ALA A 36 -7.31 -16.07 3.55
N GLU A 37 -8.40 -15.33 3.75
CA GLU A 37 -9.47 -15.17 2.75
C GLU A 37 -9.19 -13.98 1.81
N GLY A 38 -8.24 -13.11 2.18
CA GLY A 38 -7.85 -11.94 1.41
C GLY A 38 -8.91 -10.84 1.41
N GLU A 39 -9.91 -10.93 2.28
CA GLU A 39 -11.01 -9.98 2.42
C GLU A 39 -10.67 -8.97 3.51
N VAL A 40 -10.38 -7.73 3.14
CA VAL A 40 -10.08 -6.69 4.13
C VAL A 40 -10.73 -5.38 3.70
N GLU A 41 -11.94 -5.13 4.21
CA GLU A 41 -12.59 -3.81 4.04
C GLU A 41 -11.89 -2.73 4.89
N GLN A 42 -11.29 -3.12 6.03
CA GLN A 42 -10.52 -2.22 6.89
C GLN A 42 -9.33 -2.92 7.55
N PRO A 43 -8.18 -2.26 7.67
CA PRO A 43 -7.01 -2.86 8.30
C PRO A 43 -7.22 -3.04 9.80
N GLY A 44 -6.91 -4.22 10.32
CA GLY A 44 -6.95 -4.47 11.76
C GLY A 44 -5.90 -3.71 12.58
N SER A 45 -5.10 -2.82 11.98
CA SER A 45 -4.05 -2.06 12.66
C SER A 45 -4.02 -0.60 12.21
N PRO A 46 -3.94 0.38 13.13
CA PRO A 46 -3.89 1.82 12.80
C PRO A 46 -2.55 2.25 12.18
N TYR A 47 -1.59 1.34 12.09
CA TYR A 47 -0.29 1.57 11.46
C TYR A 47 -0.28 1.19 9.98
N VAL A 48 -1.38 0.63 9.47
CA VAL A 48 -1.54 0.42 8.03
C VAL A 48 -1.85 1.77 7.40
N THR A 49 -1.14 2.09 6.33
CA THR A 49 -1.30 3.36 5.63
C THR A 49 -2.04 3.21 4.32
N PHE A 50 -1.91 2.06 3.66
CA PHE A 50 -2.69 1.70 2.47
C PHE A 50 -2.72 0.19 2.25
N LEU A 51 -3.74 -0.28 1.52
CA LEU A 51 -3.88 -1.62 0.97
C LEU A 51 -4.32 -1.50 -0.49
N TYR A 52 -3.52 -2.02 -1.41
CA TYR A 52 -3.73 -1.97 -2.85
C TYR A 52 -3.84 -3.37 -3.44
N LEU A 53 -4.85 -3.60 -4.27
CA LEU A 53 -5.07 -4.88 -4.97
C LEU A 53 -4.78 -4.72 -6.47
N ASP A 54 -3.67 -5.33 -6.91
CA ASP A 54 -3.22 -5.28 -8.32
C ASP A 54 -4.24 -5.90 -9.28
N LEU A 55 -5.08 -6.83 -8.80
CA LEU A 55 -6.14 -7.45 -9.60
C LEU A 55 -7.26 -6.46 -9.98
N VAL A 56 -7.57 -5.52 -9.09
CA VAL A 56 -8.61 -4.49 -9.29
C VAL A 56 -7.98 -3.19 -9.81
N GLY A 57 -6.69 -2.99 -9.54
CA GLY A 57 -5.95 -1.80 -9.90
C GLY A 57 -6.23 -0.61 -8.98
N ASP A 58 -6.72 -0.84 -7.75
CA ASP A 58 -7.21 0.21 -6.85
C ASP A 58 -6.85 -0.03 -5.38
N PHE A 59 -6.93 1.03 -4.57
CA PHE A 59 -6.82 0.98 -3.12
C PHE A 59 -8.13 0.50 -2.51
N ILE A 60 -8.05 -0.58 -1.75
CA ILE A 60 -9.16 -1.01 -0.88
C ILE A 60 -9.16 -0.20 0.42
N TYR A 61 -7.96 0.22 0.85
CA TYR A 61 -7.79 1.14 1.96
C TYR A 61 -6.70 2.14 1.62
N LEU A 62 -6.95 3.42 1.91
CA LEU A 62 -5.97 4.50 1.85
C LEU A 62 -6.25 5.44 3.02
N ARG A 63 -5.25 5.64 3.88
CA ARG A 63 -5.37 6.56 5.02
C ARG A 63 -5.62 7.98 4.51
N GLU A 64 -6.48 8.72 5.20
CA GLU A 64 -6.99 10.01 4.72
C GLU A 64 -5.87 11.02 4.47
N ASP A 65 -4.87 11.10 5.35
CA ASP A 65 -3.71 11.98 5.17
C ASP A 65 -2.88 11.64 3.92
N LEU A 66 -2.82 10.36 3.52
CA LEU A 66 -2.15 9.95 2.30
C LEU A 66 -3.00 10.24 1.05
N ALA A 67 -4.32 10.11 1.15
CA ALA A 67 -5.23 10.47 0.07
C ALA A 67 -5.11 11.97 -0.28
N GLU A 68 -5.03 12.83 0.73
CA GLU A 68 -4.81 14.27 0.54
C GLU A 68 -3.46 14.55 -0.12
N ARG A 69 -2.37 13.93 0.38
CA ARG A 69 -1.03 14.11 -0.21
C ARG A 69 -0.94 13.61 -1.64
N LEU A 70 -1.62 12.51 -1.96
CA LEU A 70 -1.67 11.96 -3.32
C LEU A 70 -2.39 12.93 -4.26
N LYS A 71 -3.50 13.52 -3.82
CA LYS A 71 -4.22 14.56 -4.58
C LYS A 71 -3.34 15.80 -4.82
N ASP A 72 -2.61 16.24 -3.79
CA ASP A 72 -1.68 17.37 -3.91
C ASP A 72 -0.54 17.06 -4.87
N ALA A 73 0.02 15.84 -4.83
CA ALA A 73 1.03 15.39 -5.77
C ALA A 73 0.51 15.36 -7.22
N ARG A 74 -0.73 14.92 -7.42
CA ARG A 74 -1.42 14.94 -8.73
C ARG A 74 -1.57 16.36 -9.24
N ALA A 75 -2.04 17.28 -8.40
CA ALA A 75 -2.21 18.68 -8.74
C ALA A 75 -0.87 19.35 -9.12
N ALA A 76 0.20 19.06 -8.39
CA ALA A 76 1.53 19.59 -8.67
C ALA A 76 2.04 19.17 -10.06
N LEU A 77 1.85 17.91 -10.47
CA LEU A 77 2.25 17.43 -11.80
C LEU A 77 1.44 18.11 -12.92
N LEU A 78 0.14 18.31 -12.71
CA LEU A 78 -0.70 19.05 -13.67
C LEU A 78 -0.26 20.52 -13.79
N GLU A 79 0.12 21.15 -12.68
CA GLU A 79 0.68 22.51 -12.68
C GLU A 79 2.04 22.60 -13.38
N GLU A 80 2.84 21.53 -13.34
CA GLU A 80 4.10 21.39 -14.09
C GLU A 80 3.87 21.12 -15.59
N GLY A 81 2.60 20.94 -16.02
CA GLY A 81 2.22 20.74 -17.41
C GLY A 81 2.26 19.28 -17.87
N VAL A 82 2.23 18.32 -16.95
CA VAL A 82 1.95 16.91 -17.28
C VAL A 82 0.47 16.79 -17.64
N GLU A 83 0.16 16.15 -18.76
CA GLU A 83 -1.22 15.91 -19.18
C GLU A 83 -1.87 14.81 -18.33
N GLU A 84 -3.19 14.82 -18.19
CA GLU A 84 -3.89 13.85 -17.31
C GLU A 84 -3.66 12.39 -17.73
N ASP A 85 -3.59 12.11 -19.03
CA ASP A 85 -3.34 10.77 -19.58
C ASP A 85 -1.89 10.30 -19.40
N ASP A 86 -0.96 11.22 -19.10
CA ASP A 86 0.47 10.96 -18.88
C ASP A 86 0.83 10.89 -17.38
N LEU A 87 -0.14 11.04 -16.48
CA LEU A 87 0.10 10.94 -15.05
C LEU A 87 0.50 9.50 -14.67
N PRO A 88 1.48 9.32 -13.77
CA PRO A 88 1.76 8.00 -13.19
C PRO A 88 0.52 7.45 -12.48
N SER A 89 0.46 6.14 -12.32
CA SER A 89 -0.60 5.52 -11.52
C SER A 89 -0.55 6.00 -10.07
N ASP A 90 -1.68 5.97 -9.38
CA ASP A 90 -1.75 6.42 -7.98
C ASP A 90 -0.79 5.63 -7.08
N LEU A 91 -0.56 4.34 -7.36
CA LEU A 91 0.43 3.54 -6.66
C LEU A 91 1.87 4.04 -6.92
N GLU A 92 2.23 4.32 -8.18
CA GLU A 92 3.56 4.86 -8.51
C GLU A 92 3.79 6.24 -7.90
N MET A 93 2.77 7.11 -7.95
CA MET A 93 2.82 8.40 -7.27
C MET A 93 3.02 8.22 -5.76
N LEU A 94 2.32 7.28 -5.15
CA LEU A 94 2.44 6.99 -3.72
C LEU A 94 3.82 6.42 -3.35
N GLU A 95 4.42 5.54 -4.17
CA GLU A 95 5.75 4.97 -3.92
C GLU A 95 6.91 5.97 -4.16
N GLU A 96 6.76 6.91 -5.10
CA GLU A 96 7.86 7.77 -5.54
C GLU A 96 7.76 9.23 -5.09
N LYS A 97 6.55 9.75 -4.90
CA LYS A 97 6.29 11.18 -4.69
C LYS A 97 5.73 11.49 -3.31
N VAL A 98 5.01 10.55 -2.70
CA VAL A 98 4.35 10.75 -1.40
C VAL A 98 5.23 10.23 -0.26
N ASN A 99 5.40 11.03 0.79
CA ASN A 99 6.01 10.56 2.03
C ASN A 99 5.04 9.62 2.76
N LEU A 100 5.40 8.33 2.83
CA LEU A 100 4.60 7.26 3.42
C LEU A 100 4.65 7.22 4.95
N GLY A 101 5.54 8.00 5.57
CA GLY A 101 5.65 8.07 7.02
C GLY A 101 7.08 8.04 7.54
N VAL A 102 7.23 7.81 8.85
CA VAL A 102 8.51 7.89 9.55
C VAL A 102 9.36 6.64 9.35
N ALA A 103 8.74 5.46 9.44
CA ALA A 103 9.37 4.19 9.09
C ALA A 103 8.48 3.41 8.11
N PRO A 104 8.50 3.81 6.84
CA PRO A 104 7.66 3.20 5.84
C PRO A 104 8.17 1.82 5.45
N VAL A 105 7.29 0.82 5.56
CA VAL A 105 7.52 -0.55 5.09
C VAL A 105 6.37 -0.97 4.18
N VAL A 106 6.70 -1.50 3.01
CA VAL A 106 5.72 -1.96 2.02
C VAL A 106 5.92 -3.46 1.80
N PHE A 107 4.89 -4.25 2.10
CA PHE A 107 4.84 -5.67 1.81
C PHE A 107 4.15 -5.90 0.47
N LYS A 108 4.78 -6.68 -0.42
CA LYS A 108 4.24 -7.10 -1.71
C LYS A 108 4.06 -8.61 -1.68
N ILE A 109 2.84 -9.07 -1.43
CA ILE A 109 2.49 -10.49 -1.47
C ILE A 109 2.19 -10.83 -2.93
N ALA A 110 3.13 -11.50 -3.58
CA ALA A 110 3.10 -11.75 -5.01
C ALA A 110 2.75 -13.21 -5.28
N THR A 111 1.63 -13.46 -5.96
CA THR A 111 1.32 -14.77 -6.51
C THR A 111 1.83 -14.86 -7.94
N SER A 112 2.36 -16.02 -8.31
CA SER A 112 2.72 -16.29 -9.71
C SER A 112 2.38 -17.73 -10.07
N GLY A 113 1.79 -17.91 -11.24
CA GLY A 113 1.29 -19.21 -11.69
C GLY A 113 1.11 -19.30 -13.20
N ARG A 114 0.57 -20.44 -13.61
CA ARG A 114 0.21 -20.71 -15.01
C ARG A 114 -1.25 -21.12 -15.07
N ALA A 115 -2.11 -20.21 -15.54
CA ALA A 115 -3.50 -20.51 -15.86
C ALA A 115 -3.84 -19.85 -17.20
N CYS A 116 -3.82 -20.64 -18.29
CA CYS A 116 -3.97 -20.17 -19.67
C CYS A 116 -2.97 -19.08 -20.13
N GLY A 117 -1.87 -18.91 -19.40
CA GLY A 117 -0.83 -17.89 -19.59
C GLY A 117 -0.11 -17.64 -18.26
N PRO A 118 0.97 -16.82 -18.22
CA PRO A 118 1.51 -16.31 -16.98
C PRO A 118 0.43 -15.49 -16.27
N VAL A 119 0.08 -15.86 -15.04
CA VAL A 119 -0.78 -15.06 -14.18
C VAL A 119 0.05 -14.66 -12.98
N SER A 120 0.12 -13.36 -12.72
CA SER A 120 0.69 -12.80 -11.50
C SER A 120 -0.27 -11.78 -10.92
N SER A 121 -0.47 -11.82 -9.62
CA SER A 121 -1.22 -10.80 -8.90
C SER A 121 -0.44 -10.41 -7.65
N ARG A 122 -0.69 -9.20 -7.16
CA ARG A 122 -0.05 -8.68 -5.95
C ARG A 122 -1.09 -8.08 -5.02
N ILE A 123 -0.88 -8.33 -3.74
CA ILE A 123 -1.48 -7.56 -2.65
C ILE A 123 -0.36 -6.70 -2.07
N ILE A 124 -0.56 -5.39 -2.03
CA ILE A 124 0.46 -4.44 -1.59
C ILE A 124 -0.05 -3.72 -0.34
N VAL A 125 0.68 -3.85 0.76
CA VAL A 125 0.29 -3.29 2.06
C VAL A 125 1.39 -2.38 2.59
N GLY A 126 1.03 -1.13 2.84
CA GLY A 126 1.93 -0.12 3.42
C GLY A 126 1.74 0.02 4.93
N PHE A 127 2.85 0.24 5.63
CA PHE A 127 2.90 0.49 7.06
C PHE A 127 3.73 1.73 7.38
N ASP A 128 3.31 2.51 8.38
CA ASP A 128 4.18 3.44 9.09
C ASP A 128 4.47 2.89 10.49
N LEU A 129 5.67 2.31 10.66
CA LEU A 129 6.05 1.62 11.88
C LEU A 129 6.47 2.55 13.02
N TRP A 130 6.65 3.86 12.78
CA TRP A 130 7.01 4.82 13.84
C TRP A 130 6.14 6.07 13.87
N GLY A 131 5.24 6.26 12.90
CA GLY A 131 4.24 7.32 12.94
C GLY A 131 3.26 7.18 14.10
N GLU A 132 2.49 8.23 14.33
CA GLU A 132 1.35 8.17 15.24
C GLU A 132 0.28 7.26 14.62
N ALA A 133 -0.36 6.46 15.47
CA ALA A 133 -1.52 5.68 15.05
C ALA A 133 -2.66 6.65 14.77
N ASP A 134 -3.39 6.47 13.66
CA ASP A 134 -4.75 6.99 13.61
C ASP A 134 -5.59 6.11 14.53
N GLU A 135 -5.73 6.53 15.79
CA GLU A 135 -6.66 5.93 16.73
C GLU A 135 -8.07 6.27 16.24
N THR A 136 -8.61 5.42 15.35
CA THR A 136 -10.05 5.35 15.14
C THR A 136 -10.62 4.58 16.34
N ASP A 137 -10.91 5.34 17.41
CA ASP A 137 -11.76 4.88 18.51
C ASP A 137 -13.17 4.60 17.93
N GLU A 138 -13.54 3.32 17.83
CA GLU A 138 -14.95 2.88 17.82
C GLU A 138 -15.23 1.98 19.04
#